data_AF-A0A936WWT0-F1
#
_entry.id   AF-A0A936WWT0-F1
#
_cell.length_a   1.000
_cell.length_b   1.000
_cell.length_c   1.000
_cell.angle_alpha   90.00
_cell.angle_beta   90.00
_cell.angle_gamma   90.00
#
_symmetry.space_group_name_H-M   'P 1'
#
loop_
_entity.id
_entity.type
_entity.pdbx_description
1 polymer ?
#
loop_
_entity_poly.entity_id
_entity_poly.type
_entity_poly.pdbx_seq_one_letter_code
_entity_poly.pdbx_strand_id
1 'polypeptide(L)'
;MQVFKIKKDGFNEIRKKVLLRAIPILLLAGAAGIIISFVNTSQKEDDVNVLPIVIPIIAASMGFGLFSGLKRQKALFESFTLTITNNLITREQLNTATISIYFNEIKEITKHKNGCFAIKGKDPADIIVVPLQIDNYFQLETALQQIQPIVEQHNVSFITKYQGLTGYIVVGLMICVYTVQNKIIIALTGIAVVTFMIWSFIKIRGSKNVDDKTKRNAWWGLFVLAAIIAFVIFKLTGLVDMQTNRAQ
;
A
#
# COMPACT_ATOMS: atom_id res chain seq x y z
N MET A 1 -13.65 -32.55 2.01
CA MET A 1 -13.65 -31.08 1.91
C MET A 1 -13.38 -30.52 3.28
N GLN A 2 -12.34 -29.71 3.43
CA GLN A 2 -11.99 -29.04 4.69
C GLN A 2 -12.06 -27.53 4.47
N VAL A 3 -12.63 -26.80 5.43
CA VAL A 3 -12.79 -25.36 5.36
C VAL A 3 -12.13 -24.73 6.58
N PHE A 4 -11.21 -23.81 6.32
CA PHE A 4 -10.45 -23.07 7.32
C PHE A 4 -10.83 -21.60 7.26
N LYS A 5 -11.16 -21.01 8.41
CA LYS A 5 -11.54 -19.61 8.55
C LYS A 5 -10.65 -18.91 9.56
N ILE A 6 -10.64 -17.60 9.56
CA ILE A 6 -9.94 -16.84 10.60
C ILE A 6 -10.60 -17.10 11.95
N LYS A 7 -9.77 -17.31 12.98
CA LYS A 7 -10.23 -17.47 14.36
C LYS A 7 -10.99 -16.22 14.81
N LYS A 8 -11.98 -16.41 15.69
CA LYS A 8 -12.70 -15.29 16.30
C LYS A 8 -11.70 -14.32 16.93
N ASP A 9 -11.86 -13.03 16.66
CA ASP A 9 -10.98 -11.95 17.14
C ASP A 9 -9.52 -11.96 16.63
N GLY A 10 -9.19 -12.79 15.63
CA GLY A 10 -7.84 -12.85 15.05
C GLY A 10 -7.32 -11.49 14.54
N PHE A 11 -8.21 -10.59 14.10
CA PHE A 11 -7.80 -9.26 13.64
C PHE A 11 -7.15 -8.42 14.76
N ASN A 12 -7.55 -8.60 16.02
CA ASN A 12 -7.03 -7.80 17.13
C ASN A 12 -5.52 -8.01 17.33
N GLU A 13 -5.00 -9.21 17.02
CA GLU A 13 -3.57 -9.53 17.09
C GLU A 13 -2.72 -8.78 16.06
N ILE A 14 -3.30 -8.52 14.89
CA ILE A 14 -2.60 -7.81 13.81
C ILE A 14 -2.88 -6.32 13.79
N ARG A 15 -3.96 -5.86 14.45
CA ARG A 15 -4.38 -4.45 14.50
C ARG A 15 -3.25 -3.52 14.92
N LYS A 16 -2.49 -3.89 15.97
CA LYS A 16 -1.35 -3.08 16.45
C LYS A 16 -0.26 -2.95 15.37
N LYS A 17 0.05 -4.03 14.64
CA LYS A 17 1.04 -4.02 13.56
C LYS A 17 0.59 -3.16 12.37
N VAL A 18 -0.69 -3.22 12.01
CA VAL A 18 -1.28 -2.36 10.97
C VAL A 18 -1.17 -0.88 11.36
N LEU A 19 -1.56 -0.54 12.59
CA LEU A 19 -1.47 0.82 13.11
C LEU A 19 -0.03 1.33 13.20
N LEU A 20 0.90 0.52 13.71
CA LEU A 20 2.31 0.87 13.84
C LEU A 20 2.96 1.17 12.49
N ARG A 21 2.48 0.54 11.41
CA ARG A 21 2.95 0.83 10.04
C ARG A 21 2.26 2.05 9.43
N ALA A 22 0.96 2.22 9.66
CA ALA A 22 0.18 3.27 9.03
C ALA A 22 0.41 4.65 9.66
N ILE A 23 0.48 4.73 10.99
CA ILE A 23 0.58 6.01 11.71
C ILE A 23 1.83 6.81 11.32
N PRO A 24 3.05 6.25 11.31
CA PRO A 24 4.25 7.04 10.99
C PRO A 24 4.23 7.57 9.55
N ILE A 25 3.76 6.76 8.59
CA ILE A 25 3.63 7.19 7.19
C ILE A 25 2.63 8.34 7.08
N LEU A 26 1.50 8.25 7.78
CA LEU A 26 0.49 9.30 7.77
C LEU A 26 0.99 10.58 8.42
N LEU A 27 1.65 10.49 9.58
CA LEU A 27 2.24 11.65 10.25
C LEU A 27 3.28 12.33 9.37
N LEU A 28 4.14 11.55 8.73
CA LEU A 28 5.17 12.05 7.80
C LEU A 28 4.54 12.71 6.57
N ALA A 29 3.48 12.14 6.00
CA ALA A 29 2.74 12.76 4.89
C ALA A 29 2.02 14.05 5.30
N GLY A 30 1.40 14.09 6.49
CA GLY A 30 0.76 15.28 7.03
C GLY A 30 1.76 16.41 7.29
N ALA A 31 2.90 16.09 7.91
CA ALA A 31 4.00 17.02 8.13
C ALA A 31 4.56 17.55 6.80
N ALA A 32 4.76 16.68 5.80
CA ALA A 32 5.18 17.08 4.47
C ALA A 32 4.21 18.09 3.84
N GLY A 33 2.89 17.84 3.93
CA GLY A 33 1.87 18.76 3.44
C GLY A 33 1.92 20.13 4.11
N ILE A 34 2.12 20.18 5.43
CA ILE A 34 2.26 21.44 6.19
C ILE A 34 3.53 22.18 5.78
N ILE A 35 4.67 21.49 5.66
CA ILE A 35 5.95 22.09 5.25
C ILE A 35 5.83 22.69 3.84
N ILE A 36 5.24 21.93 2.91
CA ILE A 36 5.02 22.40 1.53
C ILE A 36 4.14 23.66 1.53
N SER A 37 3.06 23.66 2.32
CA SER A 37 2.19 24.83 2.45
C SER A 37 2.96 26.03 3.01
N PHE A 38 3.73 25.83 4.08
CA PHE A 38 4.49 26.90 4.73
C PHE A 38 5.52 27.53 3.79
N VAL A 39 6.35 26.70 3.12
CA VAL A 39 7.40 27.17 2.20
C VAL A 39 6.82 27.95 1.02
N ASN A 40 5.64 27.57 0.52
CA ASN A 40 5.00 28.24 -0.60
C ASN A 40 4.30 29.56 -0.22
N THR A 41 3.83 29.69 1.02
CA THR A 41 3.11 30.87 1.54
C THR A 41 4.08 31.96 2.03
N SER A 42 5.21 31.60 2.65
CA SER A 42 6.16 32.57 3.24
C SER A 42 6.81 33.56 2.26
N GLN A 43 6.58 33.42 0.95
CA GLN A 43 7.13 34.32 -0.07
C GLN A 43 6.19 35.48 -0.45
N LYS A 44 5.00 35.59 0.14
CA LYS A 44 4.02 36.65 -0.17
C LYS A 44 3.72 37.48 1.08
N GLU A 45 3.94 38.80 1.02
CA GLU A 45 3.79 39.72 2.16
C GLU A 45 2.33 39.87 2.66
N ASP A 46 1.34 39.60 1.81
CA ASP A 46 -0.09 39.72 2.12
C ASP A 46 -0.80 38.39 2.44
N ASP A 47 -0.06 37.32 2.75
CA ASP A 47 -0.69 35.99 2.87
C ASP A 47 -1.41 35.79 4.22
N VAL A 48 -2.71 35.44 4.14
CA VAL A 48 -3.53 35.11 5.31
C VAL A 48 -3.04 33.79 5.91
N ASN A 49 -2.79 33.75 7.22
CA ASN A 49 -2.37 32.52 7.89
C ASN A 49 -3.49 31.45 7.84
N VAL A 50 -3.45 30.57 6.85
CA VAL A 50 -4.40 29.48 6.65
C VAL A 50 -4.12 28.24 7.51
N LEU A 51 -2.97 28.16 8.19
CA LEU A 51 -2.56 26.98 8.96
C LEU A 51 -3.58 26.56 10.04
N PRO A 52 -4.21 27.48 10.81
CA PRO A 52 -5.22 27.11 11.80
C PRO A 52 -6.45 26.41 11.20
N ILE A 53 -6.71 26.58 9.90
CA ILE A 53 -7.82 25.92 9.19
C ILE A 53 -7.35 24.61 8.57
N VAL A 54 -6.17 24.61 7.93
CA VAL A 54 -5.64 23.44 7.21
C VAL A 54 -5.28 22.30 8.17
N ILE A 55 -4.68 22.58 9.32
CA ILE A 55 -4.23 21.56 10.27
C ILE A 55 -5.40 20.71 10.81
N PRO A 56 -6.51 21.29 11.31
CA PRO A 56 -7.68 20.52 11.72
C PRO A 56 -8.28 19.68 10.60
N ILE A 57 -8.33 20.19 9.36
CA ILE A 57 -8.85 19.44 8.20
C ILE A 57 -7.96 18.22 7.92
N ILE A 58 -6.63 18.41 7.92
CA ILE A 58 -5.67 17.31 7.74
C ILE A 58 -5.85 16.28 8.86
N ALA A 59 -5.86 16.70 10.13
CA ALA A 59 -6.00 15.81 11.27
C ALA A 59 -7.32 15.01 11.22
N ALA A 60 -8.45 15.67 10.93
CA ALA A 60 -9.75 15.03 10.78
C ALA A 60 -9.77 14.01 9.62
N SER A 61 -9.19 14.38 8.47
CA SER A 61 -9.09 13.49 7.31
C SER A 61 -8.23 12.26 7.59
N MET A 62 -7.11 12.42 8.31
CA MET A 62 -6.23 11.32 8.72
C MET A 62 -6.94 10.39 9.72
N GLY A 63 -7.63 10.96 10.71
CA GLY A 63 -8.40 10.20 11.70
C GLY A 63 -9.51 9.38 11.06
N PHE A 64 -10.31 10.01 10.19
CA PHE A 64 -11.36 9.33 9.43
C PHE A 64 -10.80 8.27 8.48
N GLY A 65 -9.70 8.57 7.78
CA GLY A 65 -9.02 7.64 6.88
C GLY A 65 -8.49 6.39 7.60
N LEU A 66 -7.89 6.57 8.78
CA LEU A 66 -7.43 5.48 9.64
C LEU A 66 -8.60 4.63 10.13
N PHE A 67 -9.66 5.26 10.65
CA PHE A 67 -10.82 4.56 11.17
C PHE A 67 -11.53 3.72 10.09
N SER A 68 -11.83 4.35 8.95
CA SER A 68 -12.50 3.68 7.83
C SER A 68 -11.60 2.60 7.19
N GLY A 69 -10.29 2.87 7.10
CA GLY A 69 -9.28 1.91 6.65
C GLY A 69 -9.23 0.67 7.54
N LEU A 70 -9.17 0.84 8.86
CA LEU A 70 -9.18 -0.26 9.81
C LEU A 70 -10.47 -1.08 9.78
N LYS A 71 -11.63 -0.42 9.74
CA LYS A 71 -12.92 -1.12 9.63
C LYS A 71 -12.97 -2.01 8.40
N ARG A 72 -12.47 -1.51 7.27
CA ARG A 72 -12.38 -2.28 6.02
C ARG A 72 -11.36 -3.40 6.10
N GLN A 73 -10.16 -3.15 6.64
CA GLN A 73 -9.14 -4.18 6.82
C GLN A 73 -9.63 -5.31 7.73
N LYS A 74 -10.40 -4.97 8.78
CA LYS A 74 -11.06 -5.95 9.64
C LYS A 74 -12.03 -6.82 8.85
N ALA A 75 -12.96 -6.21 8.10
CA ALA A 75 -13.94 -6.94 7.29
C ALA A 75 -13.28 -7.83 6.23
N LEU A 76 -12.25 -7.32 5.54
CA LEU A 76 -11.46 -8.10 4.59
C LEU A 76 -10.79 -9.29 5.28
N PHE A 77 -10.13 -9.07 6.42
CA PHE A 77 -9.42 -10.12 7.13
C PHE A 77 -10.39 -11.20 7.63
N GLU A 78 -11.46 -10.83 8.32
CA GLU A 78 -12.42 -11.76 8.92
C GLU A 78 -13.22 -12.56 7.87
N SER A 79 -13.38 -12.03 6.66
CA SER A 79 -14.03 -12.74 5.55
C SER A 79 -13.18 -13.83 4.89
N PHE A 80 -11.90 -13.96 5.26
CA PHE A 80 -10.99 -14.91 4.64
C PHE A 80 -11.43 -16.34 4.92
N THR A 81 -11.63 -17.10 3.84
CA THR A 81 -11.96 -18.53 3.88
C THR A 81 -11.02 -19.27 2.94
N LEU A 82 -10.43 -20.35 3.43
CA LEU A 82 -9.60 -21.27 2.68
C LEU A 82 -10.29 -22.63 2.63
N THR A 83 -10.58 -23.10 1.42
CA THR A 83 -11.24 -24.38 1.19
C THR A 83 -10.28 -25.33 0.50
N ILE A 84 -10.02 -26.48 1.12
CA ILE A 84 -9.23 -27.56 0.55
C ILE A 84 -10.17 -28.68 0.14
N THR A 85 -10.22 -28.95 -1.15
CA THR A 85 -10.98 -30.05 -1.74
C THR A 85 -10.04 -31.22 -2.07
N ASN A 86 -10.46 -32.16 -2.91
CA ASN A 86 -9.64 -33.32 -3.26
C ASN A 86 -8.53 -32.99 -4.26
N ASN A 87 -8.65 -31.89 -5.03
CA ASN A 87 -7.74 -31.58 -6.12
C ASN A 87 -7.36 -30.09 -6.25
N LEU A 88 -7.99 -29.20 -5.48
CA LEU A 88 -7.69 -27.76 -5.53
C LEU A 88 -7.83 -27.09 -4.15
N ILE A 89 -7.06 -26.02 -3.99
CA ILE A 89 -7.12 -25.07 -2.87
C ILE A 89 -7.77 -23.79 -3.35
N THR A 90 -8.86 -23.37 -2.72
CA THR A 90 -9.56 -22.13 -3.04
C THR A 90 -9.49 -21.15 -1.89
N ARG A 91 -9.13 -19.90 -2.18
CA ARG A 91 -9.20 -18.76 -1.27
C ARG A 91 -10.34 -17.84 -1.70
N GLU A 92 -11.20 -17.52 -0.75
CA GLU A 92 -12.26 -16.52 -0.87
C GLU A 92 -12.05 -15.43 0.17
N GLN A 93 -12.29 -14.18 -0.23
CA GLN A 93 -12.21 -13.03 0.65
C GLN A 93 -13.03 -11.88 0.06
N LEU A 94 -13.69 -11.11 0.92
CA LEU A 94 -14.59 -10.03 0.56
C LEU A 94 -13.95 -9.07 -0.46
N ASN A 95 -14.67 -8.75 -1.54
CA ASN A 95 -14.25 -7.82 -2.60
C ASN A 95 -12.90 -8.14 -3.25
N THR A 96 -12.40 -9.38 -3.19
CA THR A 96 -11.21 -9.82 -3.93
C THR A 96 -11.58 -10.97 -4.86
N ALA A 97 -10.83 -11.14 -5.94
CA ALA A 97 -11.06 -12.25 -6.86
C ALA A 97 -10.80 -13.59 -6.15
N THR A 98 -11.70 -14.56 -6.30
CA THR A 98 -11.46 -15.94 -5.85
C THR A 98 -10.22 -16.49 -6.55
N ILE A 99 -9.31 -17.09 -5.76
CA ILE A 99 -8.10 -17.72 -6.29
C ILE A 99 -8.25 -19.21 -6.01
N SER A 100 -8.25 -20.02 -7.06
CA SER A 100 -8.30 -21.47 -6.99
C SER A 100 -7.06 -22.04 -7.69
N ILE A 101 -6.30 -22.84 -6.97
CA ILE A 101 -5.04 -23.45 -7.46
C ILE A 101 -5.19 -24.96 -7.39
N TYR A 102 -5.08 -25.65 -8.53
CA TYR A 102 -5.07 -27.11 -8.55
C TYR A 102 -3.78 -27.64 -7.95
N PHE A 103 -3.82 -28.81 -7.31
CA PHE A 103 -2.64 -29.37 -6.63
C PHE A 103 -1.45 -29.59 -7.59
N ASN A 104 -1.72 -29.97 -8.83
CA ASN A 104 -0.71 -30.13 -9.89
C ASN A 104 -0.16 -28.79 -10.44
N GLU A 105 -0.76 -27.66 -10.07
CA GLU A 105 -0.33 -26.31 -10.39
C GLU A 105 0.35 -25.61 -9.23
N ILE A 106 0.36 -26.19 -8.03
CA ILE A 106 1.12 -25.65 -6.90
C ILE A 106 2.60 -25.82 -7.22
N LYS A 107 3.31 -24.69 -7.25
CA LYS A 107 4.76 -24.64 -7.46
C LYS A 107 5.48 -24.83 -6.13
N GLU A 108 5.07 -24.10 -5.10
CA GLU A 108 5.66 -24.19 -3.77
C GLU A 108 4.67 -23.80 -2.67
N ILE A 109 4.80 -24.46 -1.51
CA ILE A 109 4.18 -24.06 -0.26
C ILE A 109 5.29 -23.65 0.69
N THR A 110 5.31 -22.38 1.09
CA THR A 110 6.35 -21.85 1.98
C THR A 110 5.79 -21.43 3.32
N LYS A 111 6.48 -21.77 4.41
CA LYS A 111 6.21 -21.26 5.77
C LYS A 111 7.15 -20.11 6.08
N HIS A 112 6.59 -18.96 6.42
CA HIS A 112 7.35 -17.79 6.83
C HIS A 112 7.71 -17.86 8.31
N LYS A 113 8.76 -17.13 8.72
CA LYS A 113 9.19 -17.00 10.13
C LYS A 113 8.10 -16.47 11.07
N ASN A 114 7.10 -15.76 10.54
CA ASN A 114 5.96 -15.24 11.31
C ASN A 114 4.81 -16.26 11.43
N GLY A 115 4.99 -17.50 10.92
CA GLY A 115 3.99 -18.55 10.94
C GLY A 115 2.92 -18.47 9.84
N CYS A 116 3.00 -17.50 8.93
CA CYS A 116 2.10 -17.48 7.77
C CYS A 116 2.54 -18.50 6.72
N PHE A 117 1.57 -19.05 5.98
CA PHE A 117 1.84 -19.86 4.79
C PHE A 117 1.65 -19.02 3.53
N ALA A 118 2.45 -19.28 2.50
CA ALA A 118 2.22 -18.79 1.15
C ALA A 118 2.19 -19.98 0.19
N ILE A 119 1.07 -20.14 -0.51
CA ILE A 119 0.83 -21.18 -1.50
C ILE A 119 0.92 -20.47 -2.86
N LYS A 120 1.92 -20.84 -3.66
CA LYS A 120 2.16 -20.21 -4.96
C LYS A 120 1.85 -21.20 -6.08
N GLY A 121 1.03 -20.78 -7.02
CA GLY A 121 0.77 -21.50 -8.25
C GLY A 121 1.90 -21.35 -9.27
N LYS A 122 1.69 -21.93 -10.46
CA LYS A 122 2.54 -21.74 -11.64
C LYS A 122 2.48 -20.31 -12.17
N ASP A 123 1.29 -19.68 -12.16
CA ASP A 123 1.11 -18.26 -12.48
C ASP A 123 1.61 -17.39 -11.30
N PRO A 124 2.52 -16.43 -11.53
CA PRO A 124 2.96 -15.47 -10.51
C PRO A 124 1.84 -14.66 -9.85
N ALA A 125 0.67 -14.52 -10.49
CA ALA A 125 -0.50 -13.85 -9.93
C ALA A 125 -1.27 -14.72 -8.92
N ASP A 126 -1.09 -16.04 -8.99
CA ASP A 126 -1.79 -17.02 -8.15
C ASP A 126 -1.01 -17.30 -6.88
N ILE A 127 -1.15 -16.37 -5.93
CA ILE A 127 -0.54 -16.48 -4.61
C ILE A 127 -1.63 -16.38 -3.56
N ILE A 128 -1.80 -17.44 -2.79
CA ILE A 128 -2.67 -17.48 -1.61
C ILE A 128 -1.78 -17.32 -0.37
N VAL A 129 -1.95 -16.21 0.35
CA VAL A 129 -1.29 -15.99 1.64
C VAL A 129 -2.25 -16.35 2.75
N VAL A 130 -1.90 -17.34 3.56
CA VAL A 130 -2.69 -17.79 4.72
C VAL A 130 -2.09 -17.19 6.00
N PRO A 131 -2.85 -16.40 6.76
CA PRO A 131 -2.35 -15.80 8.00
C PRO A 131 -2.24 -16.83 9.13
N LEU A 132 -1.35 -16.57 10.10
CA LEU A 132 -1.20 -17.37 11.32
C LEU A 132 -2.50 -17.45 12.15
N GLN A 133 -3.39 -16.47 12.03
CA GLN A 133 -4.65 -16.37 12.77
C GLN A 133 -5.75 -17.30 12.23
N ILE A 134 -5.42 -18.27 11.39
CA ILE A 134 -6.39 -19.24 10.90
C ILE A 134 -6.76 -20.25 11.99
N ASP A 135 -8.03 -20.63 12.03
CA ASP A 135 -8.53 -21.64 12.94
C ASP A 135 -8.01 -23.03 12.52
N ASN A 136 -7.86 -23.93 13.49
CA ASN A 136 -7.29 -25.27 13.30
C ASN A 136 -5.93 -25.26 12.57
N TYR A 137 -5.06 -24.31 12.90
CA TYR A 137 -3.75 -24.10 12.28
C TYR A 137 -2.94 -25.39 12.07
N PHE A 138 -2.86 -26.27 13.08
CA PHE A 138 -2.12 -27.53 12.98
C PHE A 138 -2.75 -28.49 11.97
N GLN A 139 -4.08 -28.57 11.90
CA GLN A 139 -4.76 -29.41 10.92
C GLN A 139 -4.52 -28.88 9.50
N LEU A 140 -4.52 -27.55 9.32
CA LEU A 140 -4.16 -26.94 8.05
C LEU A 140 -2.73 -27.29 7.64
N GLU A 141 -1.76 -27.16 8.57
CA GLU A 141 -0.36 -27.47 8.29
C GLU A 141 -0.21 -28.92 7.82
N THR A 142 -0.83 -29.87 8.51
CA THR A 142 -0.86 -31.28 8.11
C THR A 142 -1.51 -31.48 6.74
N ALA A 143 -2.64 -30.82 6.46
CA ALA A 143 -3.31 -30.91 5.17
C ALA A 143 -2.45 -30.34 4.02
N LEU A 144 -1.73 -29.24 4.25
CA LEU A 144 -0.81 -28.68 3.26
C LEU A 144 0.41 -29.57 3.04
N GLN A 145 0.99 -30.17 4.09
CA GLN A 145 2.10 -31.12 3.98
C GLN A 145 1.74 -32.37 3.17
N GLN A 146 0.48 -32.82 3.22
CA GLN A 146 -0.01 -33.93 2.40
C GLN A 146 -0.09 -33.59 0.91
N ILE A 147 -0.25 -32.32 0.56
CA ILE A 147 -0.35 -31.86 -0.83
C ILE A 147 1.06 -31.65 -1.41
N GLN A 148 1.92 -30.93 -0.69
CA GLN A 148 3.30 -30.68 -1.08
C GLN A 148 4.18 -30.40 0.15
N PRO A 149 5.45 -30.85 0.18
CA PRO A 149 6.35 -30.53 1.29
C PRO A 149 6.46 -29.01 1.52
N ILE A 150 6.28 -28.61 2.78
CA ILE A 150 6.37 -27.21 3.18
C ILE A 150 7.84 -26.82 3.29
N VAL A 151 8.26 -25.82 2.51
CA VAL A 151 9.62 -25.28 2.55
C VAL A 151 9.68 -24.12 3.54
N GLU A 152 10.64 -24.16 4.46
CA GLU A 152 10.90 -23.01 5.32
C GLU A 152 11.55 -21.89 4.52
N GLN A 153 10.93 -20.72 4.50
CA GLN A 153 11.49 -19.59 3.78
C GLN A 153 12.56 -18.89 4.62
N HIS A 154 13.83 -19.20 4.35
CA HIS A 154 14.96 -18.53 4.99
C HIS A 154 15.24 -17.14 4.40
N ASN A 155 15.04 -16.97 3.09
CA ASN A 155 15.33 -15.72 2.38
C ASN A 155 14.07 -15.05 1.84
N VAL A 156 13.75 -13.88 2.39
CA VAL A 156 12.75 -12.98 1.80
C VAL A 156 13.41 -12.13 0.72
N SER A 157 12.73 -11.96 -0.42
CA SER A 157 13.20 -11.06 -1.47
C SER A 157 13.40 -9.64 -0.91
N PHE A 158 14.47 -8.97 -1.35
CA PHE A 158 14.81 -7.60 -0.96
C PHE A 158 13.60 -6.66 -1.09
N ILE A 159 12.86 -6.77 -2.20
CA ILE A 159 11.67 -5.95 -2.47
C ILE A 159 10.58 -6.17 -1.41
N THR A 160 10.40 -7.41 -0.93
CA THR A 160 9.40 -7.73 0.10
C THR A 160 9.84 -7.20 1.46
N LYS A 161 11.14 -7.35 1.79
CA LYS A 161 11.73 -6.86 3.04
C LYS A 161 11.57 -5.35 3.20
N TYR A 162 11.74 -4.60 2.11
CA TYR A 162 11.69 -3.14 2.11
C TYR A 162 10.40 -2.53 1.56
N GLN A 163 9.34 -3.33 1.38
CA GLN A 163 8.03 -2.81 0.94
C GLN A 163 7.42 -1.82 1.94
N GLY A 164 7.85 -1.84 3.21
CA GLY A 164 7.49 -0.80 4.18
C GLY A 164 8.15 0.56 3.89
N LEU A 165 9.35 0.55 3.31
CA LEU A 165 10.14 1.75 3.06
C LEU A 165 9.67 2.54 1.83
N THR A 166 8.99 1.89 0.89
CA THR A 166 8.55 2.55 -0.36
C THR A 166 7.67 3.77 -0.10
N GLY A 167 6.83 3.75 0.93
CA GLY A 167 6.00 4.89 1.32
C GLY A 167 6.84 6.11 1.73
N TYR A 168 7.87 5.90 2.56
CA TYR A 168 8.75 6.96 3.01
C TYR A 168 9.59 7.56 1.87
N ILE A 169 10.08 6.70 0.96
CA ILE A 169 10.82 7.15 -0.22
C ILE A 169 9.95 8.06 -1.09
N VAL A 170 8.70 7.66 -1.36
CA VAL A 170 7.78 8.48 -2.17
C VAL A 170 7.48 9.82 -1.51
N VAL A 171 7.23 9.86 -0.19
CA VAL A 171 7.01 11.15 0.50
C VAL A 171 8.26 12.01 0.49
N GLY A 172 9.45 11.43 0.70
CA GLY A 172 10.72 12.16 0.61
C GLY A 172 10.93 12.79 -0.77
N LEU A 173 10.67 12.02 -1.84
CA LEU A 173 10.75 12.54 -3.20
C LEU A 173 9.71 13.64 -3.46
N MET A 174 8.49 13.50 -2.94
CA MET A 174 7.47 14.54 -3.02
C MET A 174 7.94 15.84 -2.35
N ILE A 175 8.48 15.78 -1.14
CA ILE A 175 9.04 16.95 -0.46
C ILE A 175 10.08 17.62 -1.36
N CYS A 176 11.03 16.86 -1.92
CA CYS A 176 12.04 17.40 -2.82
C CYS A 176 11.45 18.11 -4.04
N VAL A 177 10.47 17.51 -4.72
CA VAL A 177 9.81 18.13 -5.89
C VAL A 177 9.19 19.47 -5.53
N TYR A 178 8.53 19.56 -4.37
CA TYR A 178 7.81 20.77 -3.97
C TYR A 178 8.69 21.84 -3.34
N THR A 179 9.75 21.49 -2.60
CA THR A 179 10.56 22.49 -1.86
C THR A 179 11.85 22.92 -2.56
N VAL A 180 12.43 22.08 -3.42
CA VAL A 180 13.70 22.40 -4.08
C VAL A 180 13.47 23.34 -5.28
N GLN A 181 14.41 24.26 -5.51
CA GLN A 181 14.41 25.18 -6.67
C GLN A 181 15.34 24.71 -7.80
N ASN A 182 16.35 23.90 -7.49
CA ASN A 182 17.27 23.37 -8.49
C ASN A 182 16.52 22.50 -9.52
N LYS A 183 16.49 22.97 -10.77
CA LYS A 183 15.76 22.34 -11.89
C LYS A 183 16.22 20.90 -12.17
N ILE A 184 17.51 20.61 -12.02
CA ILE A 184 18.06 19.25 -12.23
C ILE A 184 17.52 18.30 -11.15
N ILE A 185 17.52 18.72 -9.88
CA ILE A 185 16.99 17.91 -8.78
C ILE A 185 15.49 17.67 -8.95
N ILE A 186 14.73 18.70 -9.31
CA ILE A 186 13.29 18.58 -9.58
C ILE A 186 13.03 17.59 -10.72
N ALA A 187 13.79 17.66 -11.81
CA ALA A 187 13.63 16.74 -12.94
C ALA A 187 13.89 15.29 -12.53
N LEU A 188 15.00 15.02 -11.84
CA LEU A 188 15.35 13.66 -11.40
C LEU A 188 14.32 13.09 -10.40
N THR A 189 13.95 13.88 -9.39
CA THR A 189 12.99 13.45 -8.37
C THR A 189 11.58 13.33 -8.93
N GLY A 190 11.17 14.24 -9.82
CA GLY A 190 9.89 14.20 -10.52
C GLY A 190 9.74 12.94 -11.38
N ILE A 191 10.74 12.62 -12.20
CA ILE A 191 10.76 11.39 -13.01
C ILE A 191 10.67 10.15 -12.10
N ALA A 192 11.43 10.12 -11.00
CA ALA A 192 11.41 9.01 -10.06
C ALA A 192 10.01 8.81 -9.43
N VAL A 193 9.36 9.88 -8.97
CA VAL A 193 7.99 9.81 -8.40
C VAL A 193 6.99 9.32 -9.42
N VAL A 194 7.00 9.90 -10.63
CA VAL A 194 6.08 9.53 -11.72
C VAL A 194 6.23 8.06 -12.06
N THR A 195 7.47 7.59 -12.22
CA THR A 195 7.78 6.17 -12.50
C THR A 195 7.25 5.26 -11.40
N PHE A 196 7.49 5.63 -10.13
CA PHE A 196 7.00 4.85 -8.98
C PHE A 196 5.47 4.78 -8.93
N MET A 197 4.79 5.89 -9.20
CA MET A 197 3.32 5.95 -9.19
C MET A 197 2.71 5.13 -10.33
N ILE A 198 3.28 5.19 -11.54
CA ILE A 198 2.84 4.37 -12.69
C ILE A 198 3.04 2.88 -12.37
N TRP A 199 4.22 2.50 -11.89
CA TRP A 199 4.50 1.12 -11.51
C TRP A 199 3.54 0.61 -10.42
N SER A 200 3.29 1.43 -9.39
CA SER A 200 2.35 1.13 -8.32
C SER A 200 0.92 0.95 -8.87
N PHE A 201 0.48 1.81 -9.77
CA PHE A 201 -0.83 1.72 -10.42
C PHE A 201 -0.99 0.40 -11.19
N ILE A 202 -0.03 0.06 -12.05
CA ILE A 202 -0.04 -1.20 -12.81
C ILE A 202 -0.10 -2.40 -11.85
N LYS A 203 0.73 -2.39 -10.80
CA LYS A 203 0.78 -3.47 -9.80
C LYS A 203 -0.52 -3.63 -9.03
N ILE A 204 -1.18 -2.52 -8.66
CA ILE A 204 -2.49 -2.55 -7.97
C ILE A 204 -3.56 -3.12 -8.91
N ARG A 205 -3.56 -2.73 -10.19
CA ARG A 205 -4.55 -3.17 -11.17
C ARG A 205 -4.41 -4.66 -11.52
N GLY A 206 -3.19 -5.16 -11.68
CA GLY A 206 -2.93 -6.55 -12.04
C GLY A 206 -3.07 -7.55 -10.89
N SER A 207 -3.11 -7.11 -9.63
CA SER A 207 -3.10 -8.02 -8.49
C SER A 207 -4.48 -8.62 -8.19
N LYS A 208 -4.58 -9.96 -8.14
CA LYS A 208 -5.76 -10.70 -7.66
C LYS A 208 -5.96 -10.55 -6.13
N ASN A 209 -4.89 -10.20 -5.42
CA ASN A 209 -4.86 -10.03 -3.96
C ASN A 209 -5.25 -8.63 -3.48
N VAL A 210 -5.56 -7.71 -4.39
CA VAL A 210 -6.03 -6.36 -4.05
C VAL A 210 -7.53 -6.29 -4.26
N ASP A 211 -8.23 -5.73 -3.28
CA ASP A 211 -9.68 -5.64 -3.32
C ASP A 211 -10.18 -4.58 -4.31
N ASP A 212 -11.35 -4.80 -4.89
CA ASP A 212 -11.86 -4.03 -6.02
C ASP A 212 -12.09 -2.56 -5.70
N LYS A 213 -12.46 -2.26 -4.45
CA LYS A 213 -12.58 -0.87 -3.99
C LYS A 213 -11.22 -0.17 -4.00
N THR A 214 -10.11 -0.85 -3.72
CA THR A 214 -8.75 -0.28 -3.81
C THR A 214 -8.38 -0.07 -5.26
N LYS A 215 -8.67 -1.04 -6.14
CA LYS A 215 -8.46 -0.91 -7.59
C LYS A 215 -9.26 0.24 -8.21
N ARG A 216 -10.46 0.51 -7.69
CA ARG A 216 -11.29 1.65 -8.11
C ARG A 216 -10.73 2.96 -7.57
N ASN A 217 -10.35 3.01 -6.30
CA ASN A 217 -9.78 4.21 -5.70
C ASN A 217 -8.41 4.58 -6.31
N ALA A 218 -7.67 3.61 -6.87
CA ALA A 218 -6.41 3.86 -7.55
C ALA A 218 -6.54 4.83 -8.74
N TRP A 219 -7.74 4.99 -9.32
CA TRP A 219 -8.00 5.98 -10.37
C TRP A 219 -7.82 7.43 -9.88
N TRP A 220 -8.16 7.73 -8.62
CA TRP A 220 -7.85 9.03 -8.02
C TRP A 220 -6.35 9.30 -7.97
N GLY A 221 -5.54 8.24 -7.92
CA GLY A 221 -4.08 8.34 -8.01
C GLY A 221 -3.59 8.91 -9.35
N LEU A 222 -4.34 8.73 -10.45
CA LEU A 222 -3.98 9.31 -11.75
C LEU A 222 -4.19 10.83 -11.77
N PHE A 223 -5.19 11.34 -11.06
CA PHE A 223 -5.37 12.79 -10.90
C PHE A 223 -4.20 13.42 -10.15
N VAL A 224 -3.77 12.77 -9.05
CA VAL A 224 -2.57 13.19 -8.30
C VAL A 224 -1.32 13.14 -9.18
N LEU A 225 -1.17 12.06 -9.97
CA LEU A 225 -0.07 11.91 -10.91
C LEU A 225 -0.04 13.05 -11.94
N ALA A 226 -1.18 13.39 -12.54
CA ALA A 226 -1.29 14.48 -13.50
C ALA A 226 -0.94 15.84 -12.86
N ALA A 227 -1.38 16.08 -11.63
CA ALA A 227 -1.04 17.30 -10.88
C ALA A 227 0.47 17.41 -10.61
N ILE A 228 1.13 16.31 -10.24
CA ILE A 228 2.59 16.27 -10.04
C ILE A 228 3.32 16.56 -11.34
N ILE A 229 2.91 15.94 -12.46
CA ILE A 229 3.52 16.16 -13.78
C ILE A 229 3.39 17.64 -14.19
N ALA A 230 2.19 18.20 -14.07
CA ALA A 230 1.95 19.61 -14.38
C ALA A 230 2.85 20.52 -13.52
N PHE A 231 2.93 20.26 -12.21
CA PHE A 231 3.77 21.03 -11.30
C PHE A 231 5.26 20.97 -11.65
N VAL A 232 5.78 19.77 -11.96
CA VAL A 232 7.16 19.59 -12.42
C VAL A 232 7.42 20.39 -13.70
N ILE A 233 6.51 20.33 -14.68
CA ILE A 233 6.62 21.10 -15.92
C ILE A 233 6.66 22.60 -15.62
N PHE A 234 5.73 23.13 -14.81
CA PHE A 234 5.70 24.54 -14.46
C PHE A 234 6.99 25.04 -13.80
N LYS A 235 7.58 24.24 -12.90
CA LYS A 235 8.87 24.58 -12.29
C LYS A 235 10.03 24.53 -13.28
N LEU A 236 10.05 23.54 -14.18
CA LEU A 236 11.16 23.39 -15.14
C LEU A 236 11.15 24.50 -16.20
N THR A 237 9.97 24.91 -16.67
CA THR A 237 9.85 25.97 -17.69
C THR A 237 10.06 27.38 -17.12
N GLY A 238 10.18 27.55 -15.80
CA GLY A 238 10.34 28.86 -15.16
C GLY A 238 9.09 29.73 -15.21
N LEU A 239 7.92 29.16 -15.52
CA LEU A 239 6.64 29.87 -15.45
C LEU A 239 6.33 30.34 -14.03
N VAL A 240 6.82 29.61 -13.02
CA VAL A 240 6.72 29.98 -11.61
C VAL A 240 7.56 31.23 -11.30
N ASP A 241 8.79 31.29 -11.80
CA ASP A 241 9.72 32.39 -11.53
C ASP A 241 9.22 33.73 -12.12
N MET A 242 8.51 33.68 -13.26
CA MET A 242 7.93 34.86 -13.89
C MET A 242 6.77 35.49 -13.11
N GLN A 243 6.05 34.71 -12.29
CA GLN A 243 4.99 35.25 -11.45
C GLN A 243 5.56 35.97 -10.23
N THR A 244 6.64 35.46 -9.66
CA THR A 244 7.31 36.06 -8.50
C THR A 244 7.94 37.42 -8.83
N ASN A 245 8.55 37.55 -10.03
CA ASN A 245 9.18 38.80 -10.45
C ASN A 245 8.21 39.90 -10.89
N ARG A 246 6.93 39.60 -11.16
CA ARG A 246 5.92 40.61 -11.53
C ARG A 246 5.22 41.23 -10.32
N ALA A 247 5.40 40.67 -9.13
CA ALA A 247 4.80 41.15 -7.90
C ALA A 247 5.74 42.05 -7.08
N GLN A 248 6.96 42.29 -7.57
CA GLN A 248 7.93 43.27 -7.06
C GLN A 248 7.95 44.50 -7.96
#